data_AF-A0A0J1FJR2-F1
#
_entry.id   AF-A0A0J1FJR2-F1
#
_cell.length_a   1.000
_cell.length_b   1.000
_cell.length_c   1.000
_cell.angle_alpha   90.00
_cell.angle_beta   90.00
_cell.angle_gamma   90.00
#
_symmetry.space_group_name_H-M   'P 1'
#
loop_
_entity.id
_entity.type
_entity.pdbx_description
1 polymer ?
#
loop_
_entity_poly.entity_id
_entity_poly.type
_entity_poly.pdbx_seq_one_letter_code
_entity_poly.pdbx_strand_id
1 'polypeptide(L)' 'MRLQDKVAIITGGAKGIGRETALLFFREGAKVVVADYDEATFINGAILSVDGGLTL' A
#
# COMPACT_ATOMS: atom_id res chain seq x y z
N MET A 1 6.96 -15.97 2.53
CA MET A 1 6.13 -14.75 2.67
C MET A 1 5.71 -14.61 4.12
N ARG A 2 6.15 -13.54 4.79
CA ARG A 2 5.97 -13.31 6.24
C ARG A 2 4.60 -12.73 6.59
N LEU A 3 3.91 -12.10 5.64
CA LEU A 3 2.65 -11.38 5.85
C LEU A 3 1.48 -11.96 5.04
N GLN A 4 1.60 -13.22 4.62
CA GLN A 4 0.56 -13.92 3.88
C GLN A 4 -0.78 -13.84 4.64
N ASP A 5 -1.84 -13.51 3.89
CA ASP A 5 -3.23 -13.37 4.37
C ASP A 5 -3.44 -12.29 5.45
N LYS A 6 -2.46 -11.40 5.66
CA LYS A 6 -2.60 -10.24 6.54
C LYS A 6 -3.12 -9.03 5.78
N VAL A 7 -3.78 -8.14 6.51
CA VAL A 7 -4.18 -6.81 6.03
C VAL A 7 -3.30 -5.78 6.73
N ALA A 8 -2.74 -4.84 5.97
CA ALA A 8 -1.91 -3.77 6.49
C ALA A 8 -2.42 -2.41 6.01
N ILE A 9 -2.60 -1.47 6.94
CA ILE A 9 -2.93 -0.08 6.66
C ILE A 9 -1.69 0.76 6.90
N ILE A 10 -1.28 1.54 5.90
CA ILE A 10 -0.06 2.34 5.95
C ILE A 10 -0.42 3.79 5.72
N THR A 11 -0.17 4.63 6.72
CA THR A 11 -0.30 6.08 6.61
C THR A 11 0.98 6.71 6.06
N GLY A 12 0.89 7.83 5.34
CA GLY A 12 2.08 8.47 4.75
C GLY A 12 2.70 7.64 3.61
N GLY A 13 1.90 6.79 2.95
CA GLY A 13 2.37 5.80 1.99
C GLY A 13 2.53 6.30 0.54
N ALA A 14 2.25 7.58 0.25
CA ALA A 14 2.35 8.09 -1.11
C ALA A 14 3.81 8.15 -1.61
N LYS A 15 4.76 8.39 -0.70
CA LYS A 15 6.19 8.60 -1.04
C LYS A 15 7.14 8.14 0.06
N GLY A 16 8.44 8.14 -0.26
CA GLY A 16 9.51 7.86 0.69
C GLY A 16 9.35 6.50 1.39
N ILE A 17 9.57 6.49 2.71
CA ILE A 17 9.60 5.27 3.52
C ILE A 17 8.23 4.58 3.55
N GLY A 18 7.13 5.34 3.61
CA GLY A 18 5.79 4.75 3.63
C GLY A 18 5.49 3.98 2.35
N ARG A 19 5.88 4.52 1.20
CA ARG A 19 5.76 3.85 -0.11
C ARG A 19 6.55 2.55 -0.16
N GLU A 20 7.82 2.59 0.22
CA GLU A 20 8.67 1.38 0.22
C GLU A 20 8.16 0.33 1.22
N THR A 21 7.62 0.76 2.35
CA THR A 21 6.98 -0.13 3.33
C THR A 21 5.75 -0.81 2.73
N ALA A 22 4.90 -0.07 2.03
CA ALA A 22 3.73 -0.62 1.35
C ALA A 22 4.10 -1.67 0.30
N LEU A 23 5.10 -1.37 -0.52
CA LEU A 23 5.62 -2.31 -1.53
C LEU A 23 6.22 -3.57 -0.90
N LEU A 24 7.00 -3.42 0.17
CA LEU A 24 7.57 -4.56 0.90
C LEU A 24 6.46 -5.44 1.48
N PHE A 25 5.45 -4.84 2.10
CA PHE A 25 4.35 -5.58 2.73
C PHE A 25 3.53 -6.34 1.69
N PHE A 26 3.28 -5.73 0.53
CA PHE A 26 2.62 -6.39 -0.60
C PHE A 26 3.45 -7.59 -1.11
N ARG A 27 4.77 -7.41 -1.30
CA ARG A 27 5.68 -8.50 -1.71
C ARG A 27 5.74 -9.64 -0.70
N GLU A 28 5.53 -9.35 0.58
CA GLU A 28 5.46 -10.34 1.66
C GLU A 28 4.09 -11.00 1.80
N GLY A 29 3.15 -10.73 0.90
CA GLY A 29 1.84 -11.40 0.79
C GLY A 29 0.69 -10.70 1.51
N ALA A 30 0.89 -9.47 2.00
CA ALA A 30 -0.18 -8.71 2.63
C ALA A 30 -1.13 -8.08 1.59
N LYS A 31 -2.40 -7.93 1.97
CA LYS A 31 -3.32 -6.96 1.35
C LYS A 31 -3.03 -5.60 1.96
N VAL A 32 -2.59 -4.64 1.15
CA VAL A 32 -2.13 -3.34 1.64
C VAL A 32 -3.13 -2.25 1.28
N VAL A 33 -3.41 -1.40 2.26
CA VAL A 33 -4.18 -0.17 2.13
C VAL A 33 -3.26 1.00 2.43
N VAL A 34 -3.28 2.03 1.60
CA VAL A 34 -2.50 3.25 1.80
C VAL A 34 -3.42 4.43 2.03
N ALA A 35 -3.14 5.18 3.10
CA ALA A 35 -3.81 6.43 3.44
C ALA A 35 -2.78 7.55 3.47
N ASP A 36 -2.94 8.54 2.61
CA ASP A 36 -2.07 9.71 2.54
C ASP A 36 -2.90 10.90 2.08
N TYR A 37 -2.41 12.11 2.33
CA TYR A 37 -2.99 13.31 1.76
C TYR A 37 -2.68 13.42 0.27
N ASP A 38 -1.47 13.00 -0.12
CA ASP A 38 -1.04 13.01 -1.52
C ASP A 38 -1.52 11.73 -2.24
N GLU A 39 -1.81 11.85 -3.54
CA GLU A 39 -2.14 10.67 -4.35
C GLU A 39 -0.91 9.75 -4.50
N ALA A 40 -1.09 8.47 -4.21
CA ALA A 40 -0.02 7.51 -4.26
C ALA A 40 0.09 6.88 -5.66
N THR A 41 1.23 7.06 -6.33
CA THR A 41 1.49 6.41 -7.63
C THR A 41 2.25 5.10 -7.43
N PHE A 42 1.56 3.98 -7.67
CA PHE A 42 2.15 2.65 -7.67
C PHE A 42 2.14 2.04 -9.08
N ILE A 43 3.24 1.39 -9.45
CA ILE A 43 3.35 0.60 -10.68
C ILE A 43 3.64 -0.85 -10.27
N ASN A 44 2.83 -1.80 -10.75
CA ASN A 44 2.96 -3.27 -10.57
C ASN A 44 2.43 -3.95 -9.29
N GLY A 45 1.36 -3.47 -8.64
CA GLY A 45 0.71 -4.26 -7.58
C GLY A 45 -0.52 -3.60 -6.95
N ALA A 46 -1.57 -4.39 -6.74
CA ALA A 46 -2.86 -3.94 -6.21
C ALA A 46 -2.74 -3.45 -4.76
N ILE A 47 -2.95 -2.15 -4.56
CA ILE A 47 -3.06 -1.49 -3.25
C ILE A 47 -4.45 -0.86 -3.21
N LEU A 48 -5.25 -1.19 -2.19
CA LEU A 48 -6.60 -0.64 -2.01
C LEU A 48 -6.48 0.73 -1.34
N SER A 49 -6.73 1.81 -2.06
CA SER A 49 -6.90 3.14 -1.43
C SER A 49 -8.30 3.26 -0.83
N VAL A 50 -8.41 3.85 0.36
CA VAL A 50 -9.67 4.38 0.90
C VAL A 50 -9.56 5.90 0.99
N ASP A 51 -10.57 6.56 0.43
CA ASP A 51 -10.80 8.01 0.25
C ASP A 51 -9.80 8.76 -0.66
N GLY A 52 -10.09 8.77 -1.97
CA GLY A 52 -9.45 9.64 -2.96
C GLY A 52 -9.27 9.03 -4.37
N GLY A 53 -9.16 7.70 -4.45
CA GLY A 53 -9.19 6.95 -5.71
C GLY A 53 -7.84 6.42 -6.19
N LEU A 54 -7.64 5.10 -6.10
CA LEU A 54 -7.64 4.16 -7.23
C LEU A 54 -7.81 2.75 -6.64
N THR A 55 -8.56 1.90 -7.34
CA THR A 55 -8.82 0.49 -7.02
C THR A 55 -8.64 -0.34 -8.28
N LEU A 56 -7.98 -1.50 -8.11
CA LEU A 56 -7.55 -2.54 -9.05
C LEU A 56 -6.33 -2.22 -9.93
#